data_AF-A0A6N6KR37-F1
#
_entry.id   AF-A0A6N6KR37-F1
#
_cell.length_a   1.000
_cell.length_b   1.000
_cell.length_c   1.000
_cell.angle_alpha   90.00
_cell.angle_beta   90.00
_cell.angle_gamma   90.00
#
_symmetry.space_group_name_H-M   'P 1'
#
loop_
_entity.id
_entity.type
_entity.pdbx_description
1 polymer ?
#
loop_
_entity_poly.entity_id
_entity_poly.type
_entity_poly.pdbx_seq_one_letter_code
_entity_poly.pdbx_strand_id
1 'polypeptide(L)'
;MWYSLTKNTKIMKKLLLLAFLLTIGFVFQKASAKDLSSPAAECTLEKDGFGGAYLLFCGKFGGDLSPKQIAKETKLGVDGCAAGSKIFQFTLYVKKNGRSTKYVGKSNELTEEMHKALKSLQPGDQFSFKHVKAQLPRKGGEVDVWAKTFYVVGSKA
;
A
#
# COMPACT_ATOMS: atom_id res chain seq x y z
N MET A 1 3.47 58.41 -47.69
CA MET A 1 2.09 57.91 -47.59
C MET A 1 2.00 56.59 -48.35
N TRP A 2 2.24 55.46 -47.68
CA TRP A 2 2.09 54.12 -48.28
C TRP A 2 1.32 53.26 -47.28
N TYR A 3 0.19 52.74 -47.75
CA TYR A 3 -0.83 52.06 -46.96
C TYR A 3 -0.50 50.58 -46.72
N SER A 4 -0.87 50.17 -45.52
CA SER A 4 -0.92 48.81 -44.98
C SER A 4 -1.62 47.77 -45.86
N LEU A 5 -1.09 46.54 -45.87
CA LEU A 5 -1.79 45.34 -46.34
C LEU A 5 -1.51 44.13 -45.42
N THR A 6 -1.68 44.32 -44.12
CA THR A 6 -1.86 43.21 -43.14
C THR A 6 -3.30 42.69 -43.22
N LYS A 7 -3.64 41.85 -44.20
CA LYS A 7 -5.00 41.28 -44.33
C LYS A 7 -5.07 39.76 -44.52
N ASN A 8 -4.02 38.99 -44.23
CA ASN A 8 -4.00 37.54 -44.53
C ASN A 8 -3.87 36.57 -43.34
N THR A 9 -3.92 37.03 -42.08
CA THR A 9 -3.74 36.15 -40.91
C THR A 9 -5.05 35.62 -40.30
N LYS A 10 -6.22 36.15 -40.67
CA LYS A 10 -7.51 35.71 -40.09
C LYS A 10 -8.09 34.46 -40.75
N ILE A 11 -7.73 34.15 -41.99
CA ILE A 11 -8.29 33.02 -42.75
C ILE A 11 -7.58 31.70 -42.39
N MET A 12 -6.26 31.73 -42.12
CA MET A 12 -5.50 30.54 -41.72
C MET A 12 -5.90 29.97 -40.35
N LYS A 13 -6.39 30.80 -39.41
CA LYS A 13 -6.83 30.32 -38.08
C LYS A 13 -8.14 29.54 -38.13
N LYS A 14 -9.04 29.82 -39.07
CA LYS A 14 -10.32 29.09 -39.22
C LYS A 14 -10.15 27.75 -39.94
N LEU A 15 -9.20 27.65 -40.88
CA LEU A 15 -8.92 26.39 -41.57
C LEU A 15 -8.19 25.37 -40.68
N LEU A 16 -7.37 25.84 -39.74
CA LEU A 16 -6.63 24.99 -38.80
C LEU A 16 -7.51 24.45 -37.65
N LEU A 17 -8.64 25.08 -37.36
CA LEU A 17 -9.62 24.61 -36.37
C LEU A 17 -10.57 23.52 -36.90
N LEU A 18 -10.80 23.45 -38.22
CA LEU A 18 -11.64 22.40 -38.82
C LEU A 18 -10.91 21.06 -39.03
N ALA A 19 -9.58 21.05 -39.08
CA ALA A 19 -8.80 19.82 -39.27
C ALA A 19 -8.58 19.02 -37.97
N PHE A 20 -8.82 19.59 -36.79
CA PHE A 20 -8.59 18.92 -35.50
C PHE A 20 -9.82 18.15 -34.97
N LEU A 21 -11.01 18.34 -35.56
CA LEU A 21 -12.25 17.67 -35.15
C LEU A 21 -12.54 16.37 -35.91
N LEU A 22 -11.70 15.99 -36.88
CA LEU A 22 -11.89 14.80 -37.74
C LEU A 22 -10.90 13.65 -37.45
N THR A 23 -10.22 13.66 -36.30
CA THR A 23 -9.43 12.51 -35.79
C THR A 23 -10.10 11.78 -34.63
N ILE A 24 -11.33 12.17 -34.26
CA ILE A 24 -12.23 11.35 -33.44
C ILE A 24 -12.84 10.30 -34.36
N GLY A 25 -12.16 9.17 -34.59
CA GLY A 25 -12.75 8.18 -35.49
C GLY A 25 -11.99 6.91 -35.79
N PHE A 26 -10.98 6.52 -35.02
CA PHE A 26 -10.36 5.20 -35.20
C PHE A 26 -10.37 4.38 -33.91
N VAL A 27 -11.43 3.58 -33.80
CA VAL A 27 -11.46 2.19 -33.35
C VAL A 27 -10.63 1.86 -32.10
N PHE A 28 -11.27 1.92 -30.91
CA PHE A 28 -10.91 1.00 -29.83
C PHE A 28 -12.04 0.03 -29.56
N GLN A 29 -11.76 -1.18 -30.04
CA GLN A 29 -12.42 -2.45 -29.95
C GLN A 29 -12.89 -2.76 -28.52
N LYS A 30 -14.17 -3.11 -28.39
CA LYS A 30 -14.78 -3.64 -27.17
C LYS A 30 -14.18 -5.02 -26.89
N ALA A 31 -13.15 -5.11 -26.06
CA ALA A 31 -12.67 -6.36 -25.51
C ALA A 31 -13.46 -6.66 -24.23
N SER A 32 -14.38 -7.62 -24.32
CA SER A 32 -14.93 -8.33 -23.17
C SER A 32 -13.78 -9.05 -22.47
N ALA A 33 -13.36 -8.53 -21.32
CA ALA A 33 -12.52 -9.27 -20.38
C ALA A 33 -13.43 -9.74 -19.25
N LYS A 34 -13.63 -11.06 -19.22
CA LYS A 34 -14.21 -11.85 -18.13
C LYS A 34 -13.80 -11.29 -16.77
N ASP A 35 -14.73 -11.40 -15.82
CA ASP A 35 -14.45 -11.41 -14.38
C ASP A 35 -13.19 -12.24 -14.10
N LEU A 36 -12.06 -11.55 -14.03
CA LEU A 36 -10.87 -12.03 -13.36
C LEU A 36 -10.99 -11.46 -11.97
N SER A 37 -11.69 -12.22 -11.13
CA SER A 37 -11.33 -12.41 -9.73
C SER A 37 -9.83 -12.13 -9.58
N SER A 38 -9.52 -10.94 -9.07
CA SER A 38 -8.15 -10.61 -8.70
C SER A 38 -7.77 -11.67 -7.67
N PRO A 39 -6.76 -12.52 -7.91
CA PRO A 39 -6.22 -13.27 -6.81
C PRO A 39 -5.73 -12.20 -5.84
N ALA A 40 -6.39 -12.10 -4.70
CA ALA A 40 -5.86 -11.39 -3.56
C ALA A 40 -4.43 -11.87 -3.46
N ALA A 41 -3.46 -10.98 -3.72
CA ALA A 41 -2.05 -11.32 -3.76
C ALA A 41 -1.77 -12.08 -2.47
N GLU A 42 -1.69 -13.40 -2.61
CA GLU A 42 -1.74 -14.30 -1.47
C GLU A 42 -0.43 -14.07 -0.75
N CYS A 43 -0.54 -13.61 0.48
CA CYS A 43 0.61 -13.36 1.32
C CYS A 43 1.18 -14.71 1.72
N THR A 44 1.97 -15.29 0.82
CA THR A 44 2.57 -16.59 1.01
C THR A 44 3.60 -16.49 2.13
N LEU A 45 3.39 -17.29 3.18
CA LEU A 45 4.26 -17.39 4.35
C LEU A 45 5.54 -18.12 3.99
N GLU A 46 6.68 -17.45 4.05
CA GLU A 46 7.97 -18.14 4.22
C GLU A 46 8.12 -18.49 5.70
N LYS A 47 7.93 -19.78 6.02
CA LYS A 47 8.13 -20.32 7.38
C LYS A 47 9.62 -20.52 7.63
N ASP A 48 10.33 -19.44 7.91
CA ASP A 48 11.64 -19.52 8.56
C ASP A 48 11.45 -20.05 9.99
N GLY A 49 12.20 -21.09 10.37
CA GLY A 49 12.06 -21.87 11.61
C GLY A 49 12.30 -21.11 12.92
N PHE A 50 11.47 -20.13 13.23
CA PHE A 50 11.45 -19.42 14.51
C PHE A 50 10.53 -20.14 15.51
N GLY A 51 11.06 -20.45 16.69
CA GLY A 51 10.24 -20.82 17.85
C GLY A 51 9.67 -19.57 18.53
N GLY A 52 8.37 -19.56 18.81
CA GLY A 52 7.71 -18.46 19.52
C GLY A 52 6.47 -17.90 18.82
N ALA A 53 5.88 -16.85 19.39
CA ALA A 53 4.77 -16.11 18.81
C ALA A 53 5.31 -14.93 18.00
N TYR A 54 4.82 -14.74 16.78
CA TYR A 54 5.25 -13.65 15.91
C TYR A 54 4.08 -12.94 15.23
N LEU A 55 4.30 -11.66 14.92
CA LEU A 55 3.33 -10.78 14.30
C LEU A 55 3.32 -10.98 12.80
N LEU A 56 2.11 -11.07 12.24
CA LEU A 56 1.87 -11.03 10.81
C LEU A 56 1.27 -9.68 10.41
N PHE A 57 1.83 -9.08 9.36
CA PHE A 57 1.25 -7.94 8.67
C PHE A 57 1.20 -8.25 7.19
N CYS A 58 0.02 -8.11 6.57
CA CYS A 58 -0.23 -8.66 5.24
C CYS A 58 0.23 -10.12 5.17
N GLY A 59 -0.17 -10.98 6.12
CA GLY A 59 0.21 -12.41 6.14
C GLY A 59 1.72 -12.73 6.21
N LYS A 60 2.61 -11.75 6.35
CA LYS A 60 4.08 -11.94 6.37
C LYS A 60 4.70 -11.59 7.71
N PHE A 61 5.79 -12.27 8.05
CA PHE A 61 6.65 -11.96 9.20
C PHE A 61 7.84 -11.10 8.77
N GLY A 62 7.61 -9.80 8.57
CA GLY A 62 8.60 -8.87 8.07
C GLY A 62 8.85 -8.99 6.56
N GLY A 63 9.91 -8.34 6.09
CA GLY A 63 10.37 -8.41 4.71
C GLY A 63 9.66 -7.44 3.77
N ASP A 64 9.70 -7.77 2.48
CA ASP A 64 9.31 -6.86 1.42
C ASP A 64 7.80 -6.81 1.21
N LEU A 65 7.26 -5.58 1.16
CA LEU A 65 5.86 -5.29 0.88
C LEU A 65 5.74 -4.18 -0.16
N SER A 66 4.79 -4.36 -1.08
CA SER A 66 4.41 -3.30 -2.01
C SER A 66 3.43 -2.31 -1.36
N PRO A 67 3.37 -1.04 -1.82
CA PRO A 67 2.37 -0.07 -1.37
C PRO A 67 0.93 -0.58 -1.51
N LYS A 68 0.64 -1.39 -2.54
CA LYS A 68 -0.69 -1.98 -2.75
C LYS A 68 -1.07 -2.98 -1.66
N GLN A 69 -0.13 -3.77 -1.15
CA GLN A 69 -0.37 -4.69 -0.04
C GLN A 69 -0.62 -3.91 1.25
N ILE A 70 0.25 -2.94 1.55
CA ILE A 70 0.14 -2.09 2.73
C ILE A 70 -1.21 -1.36 2.79
N ALA A 71 -1.69 -0.84 1.65
CA ALA A 71 -2.92 -0.05 1.59
C ALA A 71 -4.20 -0.84 1.91
N LYS A 72 -4.18 -2.17 1.76
CA LYS A 72 -5.34 -3.04 1.99
C LYS A 72 -5.42 -3.56 3.42
N GLU A 73 -4.28 -3.64 4.09
CA GLU A 73 -4.20 -4.24 5.42
C GLU A 73 -4.60 -3.25 6.50
N THR A 74 -5.49 -3.69 7.38
CA THR A 74 -5.95 -2.91 8.55
C THR A 74 -5.79 -3.68 9.85
N LYS A 75 -5.47 -4.98 9.78
CA LYS A 75 -5.42 -5.85 10.95
C LYS A 75 -4.05 -6.50 11.09
N LEU A 76 -3.70 -6.77 12.33
CA LEU A 76 -2.49 -7.49 12.71
C LEU A 76 -2.86 -8.92 13.09
N GLY A 77 -2.10 -9.87 12.57
CA GLY A 77 -2.22 -11.29 12.90
C GLY A 77 -1.16 -11.72 13.90
N VAL A 78 -1.41 -12.87 14.55
CA VAL A 78 -0.42 -13.60 15.33
C VAL A 78 -0.36 -15.03 14.81
N ASP A 79 0.85 -15.54 14.63
CA ASP A 79 1.12 -16.91 14.23
C ASP A 79 2.27 -17.49 15.09
N GLY A 80 2.60 -18.76 14.87
CA GLY A 80 3.54 -19.52 15.70
C GLY A 80 2.86 -20.15 16.92
N CYS A 81 3.53 -20.18 18.07
CA CYS A 81 3.03 -20.89 19.26
C CYS A 81 1.77 -20.26 19.88
N ALA A 82 1.46 -19.00 19.54
CA ALA A 82 0.28 -18.29 20.01
C ALA A 82 -0.68 -17.93 18.86
N ALA A 83 -0.69 -18.71 17.78
CA ALA A 83 -1.64 -18.52 16.68
C ALA A 83 -3.09 -18.41 17.18
N GLY A 84 -3.85 -17.49 16.60
CA GLY A 84 -5.22 -17.18 17.02
C GLY A 84 -5.33 -16.26 18.26
N SER A 85 -4.20 -15.83 18.84
CA SER A 85 -4.19 -14.78 19.87
C SER A 85 -4.46 -13.41 19.26
N LYS A 86 -5.02 -12.51 20.07
CA LYS A 86 -5.39 -11.16 19.62
C LYS A 86 -4.37 -10.15 20.14
N ILE A 87 -3.69 -9.44 19.24
CA ILE A 87 -2.85 -8.29 19.63
C ILE A 87 -3.72 -7.24 20.32
N PHE A 88 -3.27 -6.72 21.45
CA PHE A 88 -3.98 -5.66 22.18
C PHE A 88 -3.08 -4.46 22.50
N GLN A 89 -1.77 -4.58 22.30
CA GLN A 89 -0.85 -3.46 22.47
C GLN A 89 0.30 -3.60 21.49
N PHE A 90 0.69 -2.50 20.86
CA PHE A 90 1.90 -2.42 20.05
C PHE A 90 2.37 -0.98 19.90
N THR A 91 3.61 -0.81 19.45
CA THR A 91 4.15 0.46 18.96
C THR A 91 4.59 0.29 17.50
N LEU A 92 4.01 1.09 16.61
CA LEU A 92 4.44 1.17 15.21
C LEU A 92 5.49 2.28 15.07
N TYR A 93 6.63 1.93 14.50
CA TYR A 93 7.66 2.86 14.07
C TYR A 93 7.66 2.95 12.56
N VAL A 94 7.47 4.14 12.02
CA VAL A 94 7.51 4.42 10.58
C VAL A 94 8.75 5.25 10.30
N LYS A 95 9.66 4.75 9.47
CA LYS A 95 10.83 5.48 9.01
C LYS A 95 10.59 5.91 7.57
N LYS A 96 10.33 7.20 7.38
CA LYS A 96 10.02 7.83 6.09
C LYS A 96 11.03 8.93 5.79
N ASN A 97 11.70 8.87 4.64
CA ASN A 97 12.71 9.87 4.25
C ASN A 97 13.75 10.15 5.37
N GLY A 98 14.22 9.09 6.02
CA GLY A 98 15.18 9.17 7.14
C GLY A 98 14.60 9.64 8.48
N ARG A 99 13.36 10.13 8.54
CA ARG A 99 12.68 10.54 9.78
C ARG A 99 11.88 9.39 10.36
N SER A 100 11.91 9.24 11.68
CA SER A 100 11.14 8.21 12.40
C SER A 100 9.96 8.83 13.13
N THR A 101 8.76 8.31 12.90
CA THR A 101 7.55 8.65 13.65
C THR A 101 7.05 7.43 14.40
N LYS A 102 6.49 7.64 15.59
CA LYS A 102 5.97 6.60 16.48
C LYS A 102 4.46 6.72 16.63
N TYR A 103 3.76 5.58 16.59
CA TYR A 103 2.33 5.47 16.87
C TYR A 103 2.09 4.34 17.89
N VAL A 104 1.15 4.53 18.81
CA VAL A 104 0.80 3.52 19.82
C VAL A 104 -0.56 2.92 19.52
N GLY A 105 -0.61 1.60 19.39
CA GLY A 105 -1.84 0.84 19.16
C GLY A 105 -2.29 0.12 20.43
N LYS A 106 -3.61 0.06 20.62
CA LYS A 106 -4.27 -0.57 21.78
C LYS A 106 -5.29 -1.65 21.37
N SER A 107 -5.16 -2.15 20.15
CA SER A 107 -6.00 -3.22 19.58
C SER A 107 -5.17 -4.01 18.56
N ASN A 108 -5.78 -4.99 17.88
CA ASN A 108 -5.17 -5.68 16.75
C ASN A 108 -5.44 -4.96 15.42
N GLU A 109 -6.02 -3.76 15.45
CA GLU A 109 -6.37 -2.99 14.26
C GLU A 109 -5.51 -1.72 14.22
N LEU A 110 -5.16 -1.30 13.01
CA LEU A 110 -4.48 -0.03 12.79
C LEU A 110 -5.47 1.12 12.97
N THR A 111 -5.04 2.19 13.63
CA THR A 111 -5.82 3.43 13.64
C THR A 111 -5.77 4.09 12.27
N GLU A 112 -6.73 4.98 11.99
CA GLU A 112 -6.74 5.77 10.74
C GLU A 112 -5.44 6.53 10.50
N GLU A 113 -4.85 7.09 11.57
CA GLU A 113 -3.56 7.79 11.48
C GLU A 113 -2.41 6.86 11.08
N MET A 114 -2.37 5.65 11.66
CA MET A 114 -1.38 4.64 11.30
C MET A 114 -1.58 4.18 9.86
N HIS A 115 -2.83 3.95 9.44
CA HIS A 115 -3.15 3.53 8.08
C HIS A 115 -2.73 4.59 7.06
N LYS A 116 -3.03 5.85 7.35
CA LYS A 116 -2.60 7.00 6.53
C LYS A 116 -1.07 7.11 6.47
N ALA A 117 -0.38 6.93 7.60
CA ALA A 117 1.08 6.96 7.64
C ALA A 117 1.69 5.85 6.76
N LEU A 118 1.22 4.62 6.92
CA LEU A 118 1.68 3.45 6.16
C LEU A 118 1.38 3.57 4.66
N LYS A 119 0.18 4.04 4.28
CA LYS A 119 -0.18 4.31 2.88
C LYS A 119 0.68 5.38 2.22
N SER A 120 1.27 6.28 3.02
CA SER A 120 2.10 7.37 2.51
C SER A 120 3.55 6.94 2.23
N LEU A 121 3.91 5.69 2.54
CA LEU A 121 5.26 5.18 2.36
C LEU A 121 5.56 4.92 0.88
N GLN A 122 6.80 5.19 0.50
CA GLN A 122 7.33 5.00 -0.83
C GLN A 122 8.39 3.90 -0.83
N PRO A 123 8.73 3.32 -2.00
CA PRO A 123 9.85 2.38 -2.08
C PRO A 123 11.13 2.94 -1.45
N GLY A 124 11.76 2.16 -0.58
CA GLY A 124 12.92 2.56 0.23
C GLY A 124 12.58 2.98 1.66
N ASP A 125 11.32 3.29 1.96
CA ASP A 125 10.86 3.49 3.33
C ASP A 125 10.72 2.14 4.07
N GLN A 126 10.67 2.20 5.40
CA GLN A 126 10.51 1.00 6.23
C GLN A 126 9.65 1.26 7.45
N PHE A 127 9.06 0.21 8.00
CA PHE A 127 8.33 0.28 9.26
C PHE A 127 8.51 -0.99 10.08
N SER A 128 8.31 -0.89 11.38
CA SER A 128 8.44 -2.03 12.30
C SER A 128 7.46 -1.91 13.46
N PHE A 129 6.94 -3.04 13.91
CA PHE A 129 6.17 -3.12 15.14
C PHE A 129 7.11 -3.50 16.29
N LYS A 130 6.94 -2.88 17.46
CA LYS A 130 7.71 -3.15 18.68
C LYS A 130 6.79 -3.19 19.89
N HIS A 131 7.26 -3.76 21.00
CA HIS A 131 6.49 -3.90 22.25
C HIS A 131 5.09 -4.48 21.99
N VAL A 132 5.05 -5.54 21.17
CA VAL A 132 3.80 -6.16 20.72
C VAL A 132 3.38 -7.19 21.77
N LYS A 133 2.16 -7.04 22.28
CA LYS A 133 1.55 -7.99 23.21
C LYS A 133 0.26 -8.55 22.64
N ALA A 134 0.04 -9.85 22.86
CA ALA A 134 -1.18 -10.53 22.47
C ALA A 134 -1.83 -11.28 23.64
N GLN A 135 -3.15 -11.37 23.57
CA GLN A 135 -4.00 -12.05 24.54
C GLN A 135 -4.31 -13.45 24.04
N LEU A 136 -3.99 -14.47 24.84
CA LEU A 136 -4.30 -15.87 24.53
C LEU A 136 -5.83 -16.12 24.60
N PRO A 137 -6.42 -16.84 23.64
CA PRO A 137 -7.88 -16.96 23.46
C PRO A 137 -8.64 -17.78 24.52
N ARG A 138 -7.97 -18.35 25.53
CA ARG A 138 -8.61 -19.25 26.51
C ARG A 138 -8.26 -19.03 27.98
N LYS A 139 -7.11 -18.43 28.30
CA LYS A 139 -6.59 -18.39 29.68
C LYS A 139 -6.33 -16.99 30.22
N GLY A 140 -6.68 -15.93 29.47
CA GLY A 140 -6.44 -14.55 29.94
C GLY A 140 -4.95 -14.19 30.09
N GLY A 141 -4.02 -15.08 29.70
CA GLY A 141 -2.59 -14.82 29.70
C GLY A 141 -2.14 -13.95 28.53
N GLU A 142 -1.14 -13.12 28.78
CA GLU A 142 -0.45 -12.30 27.78
C GLU A 142 0.82 -13.00 27.32
N VAL A 143 1.19 -12.75 26.06
CA VAL A 143 2.49 -13.15 25.50
C VAL A 143 3.12 -12.00 24.74
N ASP A 144 4.44 -11.90 24.81
CA ASP A 144 5.20 -11.03 23.94
C ASP A 144 5.27 -11.63 22.53
N VAL A 145 5.05 -10.79 21.53
CA VAL A 145 5.00 -11.18 20.13
C VAL A 145 6.20 -10.57 19.41
N TRP A 146 6.96 -11.42 18.74
CA TRP A 146 8.11 -11.01 17.95
C TRP A 146 7.65 -10.32 16.66
N ALA A 147 8.39 -9.29 16.25
CA ALA A 147 8.11 -8.59 15.01
C ALA A 147 9.42 -8.25 14.30
N LYS A 148 9.38 -8.29 12.97
CA LYS A 148 10.49 -7.88 12.10
C LYS A 148 10.16 -6.57 11.39
N THR A 149 11.20 -5.97 10.83
CA THR A 149 11.06 -4.80 9.96
C THR A 149 10.45 -5.21 8.62
N PHE A 150 9.57 -4.36 8.11
CA PHE A 150 9.03 -4.42 6.77
C PHE A 150 9.66 -3.33 5.92
N TYR A 151 10.01 -3.68 4.69
CA TYR A 151 10.60 -2.78 3.71
C TYR A 151 9.60 -2.52 2.60
N VAL A 152 9.41 -1.25 2.28
CA VAL A 152 8.54 -0.88 1.16
C VAL A 152 9.36 -1.00 -0.12
N VAL A 153 8.93 -1.86 -1.02
CA VAL A 153 9.59 -2.09 -2.31
C VAL A 153 8.68 -1.69 -3.47
N GLY A 154 9.28 -1.43 -4.63
CA GLY A 154 8.54 -1.25 -5.87
C GLY A 154 7.65 -2.46 -6.17
N SER A 155 6.57 -2.24 -6.92
CA SER A 155 5.79 -3.36 -7.43
C SER A 155 6.69 -4.15 -8.38
N LYS A 156 6.92 -5.44 -8.13
CA LYS A 156 7.48 -6.31 -9.19
C LYS A 156 6.42 -6.34 -10.30
N ALA A 157 6.82 -5.89 -11.48
CA ALA A 157 6.00 -5.95 -12.69
C ALA A 157 5.77 -7.41 -13.10
#